data_AF-A0A945ADZ5-F1
#
_entry.id   AF-A0A945ADZ5-F1
#
_cell.length_a   1.000
_cell.length_b   1.000
_cell.length_c   1.000
_cell.angle_alpha   90.00
_cell.angle_beta   90.00
_cell.angle_gamma   90.00
#
_symmetry.space_group_name_H-M   'P 1'
#
loop_
_entity.id
_entity.type
_entity.pdbx_description
1 polymer ?
#
loop_
_entity_poly.entity_id
_entity_poly.type
_entity_poly.pdbx_seq_one_letter_code
_entity_poly.pdbx_strand_id
1 'polypeptide(L)'
;MNRLLPILLAVTIGSLVATASFAQIPETYTNLKLLPKDIQKRQLMQRMRGFNKALGVKCYFCHKGEEGQPLSTFDFASNENKHKVVARTMMTMTREINTKHLKDLGSKDNPARISCNTCHQGQKHPEEKPE
;
A
#
# COMPACT_ATOMS: atom_id res chain seq x y z
N MET A 1 17.18 -68.49 -28.61
CA MET A 1 16.41 -68.37 -27.35
C MET A 1 16.64 -66.97 -26.79
N ASN A 2 15.60 -66.15 -26.86
CA ASN A 2 15.54 -64.74 -26.44
C ASN A 2 16.01 -64.53 -25.01
N ARG A 3 16.89 -63.54 -24.78
CA ARG A 3 16.94 -62.82 -23.50
C ARG A 3 16.93 -61.32 -23.78
N LEU A 4 15.75 -60.74 -23.60
CA LEU A 4 15.47 -59.31 -23.63
C LEU A 4 16.19 -58.64 -22.45
N LEU A 5 16.93 -57.58 -22.74
CA LEU A 5 17.56 -56.70 -21.75
C LEU A 5 16.60 -55.53 -21.49
N PRO A 6 16.18 -55.22 -20.24
CA PRO A 6 15.29 -54.10 -19.99
C PRO A 6 16.09 -52.81 -20.00
N ILE A 7 15.75 -51.90 -20.92
CA ILE A 7 16.23 -50.51 -20.94
C ILE A 7 15.54 -49.79 -19.78
N LEU A 8 16.28 -49.53 -18.71
CA LEU A 8 15.86 -48.64 -17.62
C LEU A 8 15.90 -47.19 -18.13
N LEU A 9 14.76 -46.68 -18.60
CA LEU A 9 14.56 -45.25 -18.82
C LEU A 9 14.45 -44.55 -17.45
N ALA A 10 15.56 -43.99 -16.98
CA ALA A 10 15.55 -43.08 -15.84
C ALA A 10 14.90 -41.75 -16.27
N VAL A 11 13.59 -41.64 -16.09
CA VAL A 11 12.87 -40.36 -16.21
C VAL A 11 13.26 -39.51 -15.00
N THR A 12 14.28 -38.66 -15.17
CA THR A 12 14.62 -37.63 -14.18
C THR A 12 13.51 -36.59 -14.20
N ILE A 13 12.60 -36.68 -13.24
CA ILE A 13 11.59 -35.66 -12.96
C ILE A 13 12.36 -34.39 -12.55
N GLY A 14 12.53 -33.47 -13.49
CA GLY A 14 13.04 -32.13 -13.21
C GLY A 14 12.00 -31.39 -12.38
N SER A 15 12.21 -31.32 -11.07
CA SER A 15 11.39 -30.50 -10.18
C SER A 15 11.60 -29.02 -10.54
N LEU A 16 10.66 -28.46 -11.30
CA LEU A 16 10.54 -27.02 -11.50
C LEU A 16 10.11 -26.40 -10.16
N VAL A 17 11.08 -25.96 -9.36
CA VAL A 17 10.80 -25.12 -8.19
C VAL A 17 10.55 -23.71 -8.71
N ALA A 18 9.29 -23.40 -9.02
CA ALA A 18 8.87 -22.04 -9.28
C ALA A 18 8.93 -21.26 -7.95
N THR A 19 10.05 -20.57 -7.70
CA THR A 19 10.12 -19.60 -6.61
C THR A 19 9.20 -18.44 -6.96
N ALA A 20 8.00 -18.45 -6.38
CA ALA A 20 7.13 -17.28 -6.41
C ALA A 20 7.84 -16.15 -5.65
N SER A 21 8.45 -15.23 -6.39
CA SER A 21 9.02 -14.00 -5.83
C SER A 21 7.89 -13.17 -5.24
N PHE A 22 7.70 -13.29 -3.92
CA PHE A 22 6.82 -12.39 -3.19
C PHE A 22 7.31 -10.95 -3.42
N ALA A 23 6.44 -10.08 -3.91
CA ALA A 23 6.72 -8.67 -4.14
C ALA A 23 7.24 -8.03 -2.84
N GLN A 24 8.56 -7.88 -2.70
CA GLN A 24 9.16 -7.50 -1.44
C GLN A 24 9.15 -5.99 -1.29
N ILE A 25 8.37 -5.52 -0.32
CA ILE A 25 8.38 -4.14 0.13
C ILE A 25 9.69 -3.89 0.86
N PRO A 26 10.39 -2.76 0.63
CA PRO A 26 11.67 -2.45 1.26
C PRO A 26 11.65 -2.69 2.77
N GLU A 27 12.74 -3.21 3.32
CA GLU A 27 12.87 -3.38 4.78
C GLU A 27 13.15 -2.05 5.50
N THR A 28 13.72 -1.09 4.78
CA THR A 28 14.00 0.26 5.26
C THR A 28 13.20 1.28 4.47
N TYR A 29 12.83 2.38 5.12
CA TYR A 29 12.05 3.46 4.53
C TYR A 29 12.79 4.78 4.65
N THR A 30 12.77 5.56 3.58
CA THR A 30 13.28 6.93 3.58
C THR A 30 12.16 7.89 3.19
N ASN A 31 12.39 9.19 3.39
CA ASN A 31 11.43 10.25 3.02
C ASN A 31 10.05 10.17 3.72
N LEU A 32 10.00 9.58 4.92
CA LEU A 32 8.87 9.73 5.84
C LEU A 32 8.92 11.14 6.47
N LYS A 33 7.95 11.98 6.12
CA LYS A 33 7.87 13.38 6.59
C LYS A 33 6.83 13.59 7.70
N LEU A 34 5.73 12.85 7.66
CA LEU A 34 4.61 13.01 8.61
C LEU A 34 4.39 11.78 9.51
N LEU A 35 4.79 10.60 9.03
CA LEU A 35 4.76 9.36 9.80
C LEU A 35 6.06 9.21 10.61
N PRO A 36 6.03 8.52 11.77
CA PRO A 36 7.22 8.25 12.56
C PRO A 36 8.30 7.57 11.73
N LYS A 37 9.56 7.95 11.92
CA LYS A 37 10.69 7.41 11.13
C LYS A 37 11.03 5.97 11.53
N ASP A 38 10.69 5.60 12.76
CA ASP A 38 10.87 4.30 13.41
C ASP A 38 9.61 3.42 13.34
N ILE A 39 8.61 3.81 12.53
CA ILE A 39 7.37 3.04 12.37
C ILE A 39 7.67 1.60 11.93
N GLN A 40 7.06 0.63 12.62
CA GLN A 40 7.19 -0.78 12.25
C GLN A 40 6.60 -1.03 10.85
N LYS A 41 7.25 -1.88 10.06
CA LYS A 41 6.82 -2.30 8.70
C LYS A 41 5.34 -2.61 8.62
N ARG A 42 4.84 -3.45 9.54
CA ARG A 42 3.42 -3.85 9.56
C ARG A 42 2.48 -2.66 9.74
N GLN A 43 2.82 -1.72 10.63
CA GLN A 43 2.01 -0.53 10.88
C GLN A 43 2.05 0.42 9.67
N LEU A 44 3.22 0.64 9.07
CA LEU A 44 3.34 1.44 7.85
C LEU A 44 2.47 0.87 6.73
N MET A 45 2.55 -0.46 6.52
CA MET A 45 1.73 -1.14 5.52
C MET A 45 0.25 -1.08 5.81
N GLN A 46 -0.16 -1.14 7.08
CA GLN A 46 -1.55 -0.94 7.47
C GLN A 46 -2.03 0.48 7.11
N ARG A 47 -1.21 1.51 7.32
CA ARG A 47 -1.54 2.89 6.91
C ARG A 47 -1.69 2.99 5.39
N MET A 48 -0.73 2.48 4.62
CA MET A 48 -0.78 2.53 3.15
C MET A 48 -1.98 1.80 2.58
N ARG A 49 -2.30 0.61 3.11
CA ARG A 49 -3.53 -0.13 2.73
C ARG A 49 -4.79 0.62 3.14
N GLY A 50 -4.77 1.31 4.29
CA GLY A 50 -5.87 2.18 4.72
C GLY A 50 -6.13 3.33 3.74
N PHE A 51 -5.08 3.98 3.24
CA PHE A 51 -5.21 5.02 2.20
C PHE A 51 -5.77 4.44 0.90
N ASN A 52 -5.22 3.32 0.44
CA ASN A 52 -5.72 2.63 -0.76
C ASN A 52 -7.22 2.31 -0.66
N LYS A 53 -7.67 1.79 0.50
CA LYS A 53 -9.08 1.49 0.73
C LYS A 53 -9.95 2.75 0.73
N ALA A 54 -9.50 3.80 1.44
CA ALA A 54 -10.28 5.04 1.56
C ALA A 54 -10.46 5.78 0.23
N LEU A 55 -9.47 5.68 -0.68
CA LEU A 55 -9.46 6.35 -1.98
C LEU A 55 -9.86 5.42 -3.15
N GLY A 56 -9.99 4.11 -2.92
CA GLY A 56 -10.25 3.15 -4.01
C GLY A 56 -9.09 3.00 -5.00
N VAL A 57 -7.86 3.18 -4.54
CA VAL A 57 -6.65 3.18 -5.40
C VAL A 57 -5.66 2.08 -5.02
N LYS A 58 -4.61 1.91 -5.83
CA LYS A 58 -3.49 0.99 -5.59
C LYS A 58 -2.17 1.77 -5.45
N CYS A 59 -1.09 1.06 -5.13
CA CYS A 59 0.20 1.65 -4.79
C CYS A 59 0.75 2.60 -5.88
N TYR A 60 0.60 2.25 -7.16
CA TYR A 60 1.10 3.03 -8.31
C TYR A 60 0.41 4.39 -8.45
N PHE A 61 -0.78 4.55 -7.86
CA PHE A 61 -1.48 5.83 -7.90
C PHE A 61 -0.67 6.93 -7.22
N CYS A 62 -0.04 6.61 -6.09
CA CYS A 62 0.76 7.55 -5.30
C CYS A 62 2.27 7.36 -5.48
N HIS A 63 2.75 6.13 -5.58
CA HIS A 63 4.19 5.85 -5.64
C HIS A 63 4.69 5.79 -7.08
N LYS A 64 5.99 6.03 -7.28
CA LYS A 64 6.63 5.89 -8.58
C LYS A 64 6.82 4.40 -8.89
N GLY A 65 6.08 3.92 -9.87
CA GLY A 65 6.07 2.51 -10.30
C GLY A 65 4.94 2.30 -11.30
N GLU A 66 4.90 1.10 -11.89
CA GLU A 66 3.95 0.75 -12.93
C GLU A 66 2.88 -0.22 -12.43
N GLU A 67 1.66 -0.09 -12.95
CA GLU A 67 0.59 -1.04 -12.66
C GLU A 67 0.94 -2.43 -13.20
N GLY A 68 0.60 -3.47 -12.44
CA GLY A 68 0.90 -4.87 -12.78
C GLY A 68 2.35 -5.29 -12.52
N GLN A 69 3.27 -4.36 -12.28
CA GLN A 69 4.66 -4.69 -11.97
C GLN A 69 4.86 -5.07 -10.50
N PRO A 70 5.86 -5.91 -10.18
CA PRO A 70 6.21 -6.26 -8.80
C PRO A 70 6.52 -5.01 -7.96
N LEU A 71 6.09 -4.98 -6.70
CA LEU A 71 6.37 -3.84 -5.80
C LEU A 71 7.87 -3.58 -5.58
N SER A 72 8.73 -4.56 -5.83
CA SER A 72 10.19 -4.39 -5.78
C SER A 72 10.74 -3.43 -6.84
N THR A 73 9.99 -3.15 -7.91
CA THR A 73 10.38 -2.18 -8.95
C THR A 73 9.99 -0.74 -8.61
N PHE A 74 9.26 -0.53 -7.52
CA PHE A 74 8.75 0.78 -7.15
C PHE A 74 9.80 1.60 -6.40
N ASP A 75 9.89 2.87 -6.76
CA ASP A 75 10.56 3.87 -5.94
C ASP A 75 9.56 4.49 -4.98
N PHE A 76 9.42 3.86 -3.80
CA PHE A 76 8.53 4.34 -2.75
C PHE A 76 8.96 5.67 -2.16
N ALA A 77 10.24 6.05 -2.27
CA ALA A 77 10.81 7.25 -1.67
C ALA A 77 10.65 8.49 -2.56
N SER A 78 10.61 8.34 -3.89
CA SER A 78 10.46 9.45 -4.84
C SER A 78 9.20 10.29 -4.60
N ASN A 79 9.28 11.58 -4.92
CA ASN A 79 8.15 12.52 -4.96
C ASN A 79 7.77 12.89 -6.42
N GLU A 80 8.34 12.23 -7.44
CA GLU A 80 8.05 12.53 -8.85
C GLU A 80 6.57 12.32 -9.20
N ASN A 81 5.94 11.32 -8.58
CA ASN A 81 4.48 11.19 -8.63
C ASN A 81 3.84 12.24 -7.69
N LYS A 82 3.19 13.24 -8.29
CA LYS A 82 2.56 14.37 -7.59
C LYS A 82 1.47 13.94 -6.62
N HIS A 83 0.78 12.81 -6.84
CA HIS A 83 -0.24 12.32 -5.91
C HIS A 83 0.32 12.02 -4.52
N LYS A 84 1.58 11.60 -4.39
CA LYS A 84 2.22 11.43 -3.07
C LYS A 84 2.36 12.76 -2.32
N VAL A 85 2.69 13.84 -3.04
CA VAL A 85 2.81 15.17 -2.43
C VAL A 85 1.43 15.65 -1.99
N VAL A 86 0.40 15.48 -2.82
CA VAL A 86 -1.00 15.78 -2.47
C VAL A 86 -1.44 14.97 -1.26
N ALA A 87 -1.19 13.66 -1.24
CA ALA A 87 -1.54 12.79 -0.11
C ALA A 87 -0.88 13.27 1.20
N ARG A 88 0.37 13.75 1.14
CA ARG A 88 1.05 14.33 2.33
C ARG A 88 0.33 15.59 2.83
N THR A 89 -0.08 16.47 1.93
CA THR A 89 -0.90 17.64 2.28
C THR A 89 -2.23 17.24 2.90
N MET A 90 -2.93 16.26 2.31
CA MET A 90 -4.20 15.75 2.84
C MET A 90 -4.05 15.10 4.21
N MET A 91 -2.94 14.40 4.46
CA MET A 91 -2.65 13.84 5.79
C MET A 91 -2.42 14.94 6.83
N THR A 92 -1.72 16.02 6.46
CA THR A 92 -1.55 17.21 7.32
C THR A 92 -2.90 17.84 7.63
N MET A 93 -3.71 18.12 6.61
CA MET A 93 -5.05 18.69 6.75
C MET A 93 -5.95 17.84 7.66
N THR A 94 -5.96 16.51 7.45
CA THR A 94 -6.75 15.57 8.29
C THR A 94 -6.28 15.59 9.75
N ARG A 95 -4.96 15.67 9.98
CA ARG A 95 -4.41 15.82 11.34
C ARG A 95 -4.88 17.13 11.95
N GLU A 96 -4.76 18.23 11.23
CA GLU A 96 -5.16 19.56 11.72
C GLU A 96 -6.65 19.66 12.02
N ILE A 97 -7.52 19.17 11.14
CA ILE A 97 -8.96 19.15 11.40
C ILE A 97 -9.27 18.39 12.69
N ASN A 98 -8.71 17.19 12.83
CA ASN A 98 -8.94 16.37 14.01
C ASN A 98 -8.38 17.01 15.30
N THR A 99 -7.24 17.69 15.26
CA THR A 99 -6.58 18.21 16.47
C THR A 99 -6.92 19.65 16.80
N LYS A 100 -7.31 20.47 15.82
CA LYS A 100 -7.61 21.90 16.01
C LYS A 100 -9.11 22.18 16.04
N HIS A 101 -9.90 21.48 15.23
CA HIS A 101 -11.31 21.81 15.01
C HIS A 101 -12.27 20.82 15.66
N LEU A 102 -11.91 19.53 15.72
CA LEU A 102 -12.80 18.48 16.23
C LEU A 102 -12.43 17.97 17.63
N LYS A 103 -11.31 18.43 18.21
CA LYS A 103 -10.75 17.86 19.44
C LYS A 103 -11.72 17.87 20.64
N ASP A 104 -12.61 18.87 20.70
CA ASP A 104 -13.55 19.07 21.81
C ASP A 104 -14.99 18.71 21.40
N LEU A 105 -15.17 18.10 20.23
CA LEU A 105 -16.47 17.68 19.70
C LEU A 105 -16.68 16.16 19.89
N GLY A 106 -17.94 15.77 20.08
CA GLY A 106 -18.33 14.38 20.38
C GLY A 106 -18.29 14.06 21.87
N SER A 107 -18.37 12.77 22.21
CA SER A 107 -18.28 12.29 23.59
C SER A 107 -16.94 11.59 23.83
N LYS A 108 -16.62 11.29 25.10
CA LYS A 108 -15.42 10.50 25.45
C LYS A 108 -15.40 9.13 24.75
N ASP A 109 -16.57 8.51 24.63
CA ASP A 109 -16.73 7.18 24.01
C ASP A 109 -16.87 7.26 22.49
N ASN A 110 -17.22 8.43 21.95
CA ASN A 110 -17.38 8.66 20.52
C ASN A 110 -16.87 10.07 20.13
N PRO A 111 -15.53 10.26 20.09
CA PRO A 111 -14.95 11.55 19.73
C PRO A 111 -15.20 11.84 18.26
N ALA A 112 -15.51 13.10 17.93
CA ALA A 112 -15.66 13.52 16.55
C ALA A 112 -14.30 13.43 15.84
N ARG A 113 -14.22 12.64 14.77
CA ARG A 113 -13.01 12.52 13.95
C ARG A 113 -13.37 12.31 12.49
N ILE A 114 -12.56 12.88 11.62
CA ILE A 114 -12.58 12.59 10.20
C ILE A 114 -11.39 11.73 9.80
N SER A 115 -11.58 10.99 8.71
CA SER A 115 -10.53 10.24 8.03
C SER A 115 -10.60 10.51 6.53
N CYS A 116 -9.64 9.98 5.78
CA CYS A 116 -9.68 10.02 4.32
C CYS A 116 -11.02 9.48 3.78
N ASN A 117 -11.58 8.43 4.41
CA ASN A 117 -12.81 7.79 3.98
C ASN A 117 -14.06 8.65 4.21
N THR A 118 -14.01 9.63 5.12
CA THR A 118 -15.15 10.53 5.37
C THR A 118 -15.54 11.28 4.09
N CYS A 119 -14.55 11.77 3.35
CA CYS A 119 -14.76 12.51 2.10
C CYS A 119 -14.60 11.64 0.87
N HIS A 120 -13.53 10.83 0.79
CA HIS A 120 -13.24 10.06 -0.43
C HIS A 120 -14.20 8.90 -0.65
N GLN A 121 -14.71 8.25 0.41
CA GLN A 121 -15.72 7.19 0.32
C GLN A 121 -15.38 6.08 -0.70
N GLY A 122 -14.10 5.72 -0.83
CA GLY A 122 -13.63 4.71 -1.79
C GLY A 122 -13.42 5.25 -3.21
N GLN A 123 -13.44 6.56 -3.40
CA GLN A 123 -13.23 7.23 -4.69
C GLN A 123 -11.98 8.11 -4.68
N LYS A 124 -11.23 8.09 -5.78
CA LYS A 124 -9.98 8.86 -5.92
C LYS A 124 -10.20 10.37 -5.87
N HIS A 125 -11.38 10.81 -6.28
CA HIS A 125 -11.86 12.19 -6.14
C HIS A 125 -13.17 12.17 -5.34
N PRO A 126 -13.30 12.96 -4.26
CA PRO A 126 -14.58 13.16 -3.61
C PRO A 126 -15.60 13.73 -4.59
N GLU A 127 -16.84 13.25 -4.55
CA GLU A 127 -17.94 13.86 -5.29
C GLU A 127 -18.36 15.15 -4.59
N GLU A 128 -18.57 16.22 -5.37
CA GLU A 128 -19.25 17.40 -4.89
C GLU A 128 -20.74 17.08 -4.77
N LYS A 129 -21.26 17.17 -3.54
CA LYS A 129 -22.71 17.11 -3.32
C LYS A 129 -23.25 18.54 -3.34
N PRO A 130 -24.42 18.78 -3.96
CA PRO A 130 -25.11 20.06 -3.83
C PRO A 130 -25.32 20.40 -2.35
N GLU A 131 -25.14 21.67 -2.00
CA GLU A 131 -25.37 22.20 -0.64
C GLU A 131 -26.86 22.17 -0.25
#